data_AF-A0A1V4W4B8-F1
#
_entry.id   AF-A0A1V4W4B8-F1
#
_cell.length_a   1.000
_cell.length_b   1.000
_cell.length_c   1.000
_cell.angle_alpha   90.00
_cell.angle_beta   90.00
_cell.angle_gamma   90.00
#
_symmetry.space_group_name_H-M   'P 1'
#
loop_
_entity.id
_entity.type
_entity.pdbx_description
1 polymer ?
#
loop_
_entity_poly.entity_id
_entity_poly.type
_entity_poly.pdbx_seq_one_letter_code
_entity_poly.pdbx_strand_id
1 'polypeptide(L)'
;MSFYLELMATAEDGGKSKIILVDEPGVSLHARAQEDVLKVFENIRQRIQIIYTTHSPHLVEMNKLHRVLAVQRDEIDSPVSSTRILDPLSLSSASPDTLTPLQCIMGNPLSTERFSSRRFNLVVNDTGTFYLFSAILKLMEFKGRINLIPSTNISSIPLMCNVLMGWGLDFAVLLFRSARENQIAEDLKSTIFSTDGTSGEFILRMPSDFLNSEDLLSTLDFKNHILRSRVGITVPNSVYIHENYLPRNFLLSQFLSDVNSGRLKFSDLDEETLENFEMFTDILRGLKLNRN
;
A
#
# COMPACT_ATOMS: atom_id res chain seq x y z
N MET A 1 -10.98 -25.78 18.81
CA MET A 1 -12.05 -25.60 19.82
C MET A 1 -11.55 -25.78 21.26
N SER A 2 -10.70 -26.78 21.55
CA SER A 2 -10.15 -27.00 22.92
C SER A 2 -9.33 -25.82 23.49
N PHE A 3 -8.42 -25.24 22.69
CA PHE A 3 -7.54 -24.13 23.11
C PHE A 3 -8.30 -22.88 23.57
N TYR A 4 -9.44 -22.57 22.93
CA TYR A 4 -10.23 -21.38 23.24
C TYR A 4 -10.91 -21.46 24.61
N LEU A 5 -11.48 -22.62 24.93
CA LEU A 5 -12.12 -22.86 26.23
C LEU A 5 -11.09 -22.79 27.37
N GLU A 6 -9.89 -23.33 27.13
CA GLU A 6 -8.79 -23.29 28.09
C GLU A 6 -8.30 -21.85 28.34
N LEU A 7 -8.19 -21.03 27.28
CA LEU A 7 -7.85 -19.61 27.39
C LEU A 7 -8.89 -18.80 28.17
N MET A 8 -10.17 -18.99 27.86
CA MET A 8 -11.26 -18.30 28.58
C MET A 8 -11.30 -18.72 30.05
N ALA A 9 -11.20 -20.02 30.34
CA ALA A 9 -11.16 -20.53 31.71
C ALA A 9 -9.95 -19.98 32.49
N THR A 10 -8.79 -19.87 31.84
CA THR A 10 -7.58 -19.30 32.45
C THR A 10 -7.75 -17.81 32.76
N ALA A 11 -8.51 -17.07 31.94
CA ALA A 11 -8.80 -15.65 32.12
C ALA A 11 -9.82 -15.33 33.21
N GLU A 12 -10.67 -16.29 33.62
CA GLU A 12 -11.64 -16.11 34.71
C GLU A 12 -11.07 -16.41 36.10
N ASP A 13 -9.97 -17.15 36.17
CA ASP A 13 -9.32 -17.52 37.41
C ASP A 13 -8.44 -16.37 37.96
N GLY A 14 -9.08 -15.49 38.74
CA GLY A 14 -8.65 -14.12 39.10
C GLY A 14 -7.59 -13.95 40.20
N GLY A 15 -6.75 -14.96 40.45
CA GLY A 15 -5.82 -14.94 41.59
C GLY A 15 -4.46 -14.26 41.36
N LYS A 16 -3.98 -14.14 40.11
CA LYS A 16 -2.61 -13.67 39.79
C LYS A 16 -2.53 -13.00 38.42
N SER A 17 -1.59 -12.06 38.23
CA SER A 17 -1.23 -11.56 36.90
C SER A 17 -0.68 -12.71 36.05
N LYS A 18 -1.35 -13.02 34.94
CA LYS A 18 -0.99 -14.12 34.04
C LYS A 18 -0.40 -13.57 32.74
N ILE A 19 0.66 -14.20 32.26
CA ILE A 19 1.25 -13.97 30.93
C ILE A 19 1.05 -15.26 30.13
N ILE A 20 0.52 -15.15 28.92
CA ILE A 20 0.36 -16.25 27.98
C ILE A 20 1.34 -16.02 26.82
N LEU A 21 2.16 -17.03 26.56
CA LEU A 21 3.09 -17.08 25.43
C LEU A 21 2.56 -18.13 24.45
N VAL A 22 2.30 -17.74 23.20
CA VAL A 22 1.77 -18.66 22.18
C VAL A 22 2.65 -18.62 20.94
N ASP A 23 3.06 -19.79 20.47
CA ASP A 23 3.72 -19.89 19.17
C ASP A 23 2.68 -20.15 18.07
N GLU A 24 2.61 -19.25 17.09
CA GLU A 24 1.72 -19.29 15.92
C GLU A 24 0.26 -19.69 16.27
N PRO A 25 -0.50 -18.81 16.95
CA PRO A 25 -1.84 -19.15 17.43
C PRO A 25 -2.82 -19.37 16.28
N GLY A 26 -3.18 -20.64 16.03
CA GLY A 26 -4.17 -20.98 15.01
C GLY A 26 -3.58 -21.34 13.63
N VAL A 27 -2.37 -21.91 13.58
CA VAL A 27 -1.77 -22.53 12.36
C VAL A 27 -2.77 -23.35 11.55
N SER A 28 -3.61 -24.13 12.23
CA SER A 28 -4.56 -25.06 11.59
C SER A 28 -5.91 -24.43 11.23
N LEU A 29 -6.09 -23.14 11.50
CA LEU A 29 -7.34 -22.42 11.27
C LEU A 29 -7.30 -21.66 9.94
N HIS A 30 -8.44 -21.59 9.26
CA HIS A 30 -8.60 -20.72 8.10
C HIS A 30 -8.54 -19.23 8.51
N ALA A 31 -8.21 -18.36 7.56
CA ALA A 31 -8.03 -16.91 7.75
C ALA A 31 -9.07 -16.25 8.67
N ARG A 32 -10.36 -16.48 8.41
CA ARG A 32 -11.45 -15.91 9.22
C ARG A 32 -11.43 -16.35 10.68
N ALA A 33 -11.08 -17.60 10.94
CA ALA A 33 -10.98 -18.13 12.30
C ALA A 33 -9.71 -17.62 13.01
N GLN A 34 -8.63 -17.30 12.28
CA GLN A 34 -7.47 -16.60 12.83
C GLN A 34 -7.81 -15.16 13.23
N GLU A 35 -8.60 -14.44 12.43
CA GLU A 35 -9.11 -13.11 12.80
C GLU A 35 -10.00 -13.16 14.06
N ASP A 36 -10.80 -14.22 14.21
CA ASP A 36 -11.61 -14.42 15.41
C ASP A 36 -10.74 -14.67 16.66
N VAL A 37 -9.55 -15.29 16.52
CA VAL A 37 -8.58 -15.42 17.62
C VAL A 37 -8.10 -14.05 18.10
N LEU A 38 -7.83 -13.10 17.19
CA LEU A 38 -7.43 -11.74 17.57
C LEU A 38 -8.51 -11.03 18.40
N LYS A 39 -9.78 -11.16 18.01
CA LYS A 39 -10.91 -10.57 18.78
C LYS A 39 -10.96 -11.12 20.20
N VAL A 40 -10.70 -12.42 20.33
CA VAL A 40 -10.64 -13.08 21.64
C VAL A 40 -9.51 -12.54 22.48
N PHE A 41 -8.30 -12.44 21.93
CA PHE A 41 -7.14 -11.89 22.62
C PHE A 41 -7.41 -10.47 23.10
N GLU A 42 -8.05 -9.64 22.27
CA GLU A 42 -8.44 -8.29 22.64
C GLU A 42 -9.48 -8.24 23.77
N ASN A 43 -10.42 -9.18 23.81
CA ASN A 43 -11.43 -9.23 24.88
C ASN A 43 -10.83 -9.55 26.25
N ILE A 44 -9.77 -10.35 26.31
CA ILE A 44 -9.14 -10.77 27.57
C ILE A 44 -7.87 -9.99 27.94
N ARG A 45 -7.44 -9.03 27.10
CA ARG A 45 -6.20 -8.26 27.26
C ARG A 45 -6.07 -7.54 28.61
N GLN A 46 -7.19 -7.14 29.22
CA GLN A 46 -7.20 -6.43 30.51
C GLN A 46 -6.92 -7.37 31.69
N ARG A 47 -7.11 -8.68 31.49
CA ARG A 47 -6.97 -9.70 32.54
C ARG A 47 -5.67 -10.50 32.37
N ILE A 48 -5.24 -10.71 31.13
CA ILE A 48 -4.07 -11.51 30.78
C ILE A 48 -3.23 -10.76 29.74
N GLN A 49 -1.91 -10.68 29.97
CA GLN A 49 -0.97 -10.24 28.94
C GLN A 49 -0.69 -11.40 27.98
N ILE A 50 -0.85 -11.16 26.68
CA ILE A 50 -0.63 -12.16 25.64
C ILE A 50 0.52 -11.71 24.77
N ILE A 51 1.51 -12.58 24.57
CA ILE A 51 2.61 -12.41 23.63
C ILE A 51 2.59 -13.62 22.72
N TYR A 52 2.60 -13.38 21.41
CA TYR A 52 2.61 -14.46 20.44
C TYR A 52 3.50 -14.14 19.25
N THR A 53 3.99 -15.19 18.61
CA THR A 53 4.72 -15.15 17.34
C THR A 53 3.76 -15.52 16.21
N THR A 54 3.94 -14.93 15.03
CA THR A 54 3.13 -15.26 13.86
C THR A 54 3.87 -14.97 12.55
N HIS A 55 3.71 -15.85 11.56
CA HIS A 55 3.97 -15.64 10.15
C HIS A 55 2.67 -15.40 9.36
N SER A 56 1.50 -15.65 9.96
CA SER A 56 0.22 -15.39 9.31
C SER A 56 -0.10 -13.89 9.24
N PRO A 57 -0.46 -13.35 8.07
CA PRO A 57 -0.96 -11.98 7.94
C PRO A 57 -2.29 -11.76 8.69
N HIS A 58 -3.12 -12.79 8.83
CA HIS A 58 -4.45 -12.68 9.45
C HIS A 58 -4.39 -12.58 10.99
N LEU A 59 -3.23 -12.85 11.57
CA LEU A 59 -2.96 -12.71 13.00
C LEU A 59 -2.22 -11.40 13.31
N VAL A 60 -2.17 -10.44 12.37
CA VAL A 60 -1.61 -9.11 12.64
C VAL A 60 -2.70 -8.06 12.53
N GLU A 61 -2.91 -7.30 13.62
CA GLU A 61 -3.88 -6.22 13.63
C GLU A 61 -3.26 -4.91 13.14
N MET A 62 -3.58 -4.54 11.90
CA MET A 62 -3.00 -3.38 11.21
C MET A 62 -3.26 -2.03 11.90
N ASN A 63 -4.39 -1.88 12.59
CA ASN A 63 -4.68 -0.65 13.33
C ASN A 63 -3.86 -0.54 14.63
N LYS A 64 -3.08 -1.56 14.98
CA LYS A 64 -2.30 -1.64 16.23
C LYS A 64 -0.85 -2.08 15.99
N LEU A 65 -0.26 -1.66 14.88
CA LEU A 65 1.14 -1.98 14.55
C LEU A 65 2.16 -1.50 15.60
N HIS A 66 1.81 -0.50 16.42
CA HIS A 66 2.61 -0.11 17.58
C HIS A 66 2.83 -1.24 18.61
N ARG A 67 2.13 -2.38 18.47
CA ARG A 67 2.29 -3.59 19.29
C ARG A 67 3.09 -4.69 18.61
N VAL A 68 3.51 -4.48 17.36
CA VAL A 68 4.20 -5.49 16.54
C VAL A 68 5.71 -5.29 16.64
N LEU A 69 6.41 -6.36 16.99
CA LEU A 69 7.87 -6.41 17.01
C LEU A 69 8.32 -7.33 15.88
N ALA A 70 9.20 -6.84 14.99
CA ALA A 70 9.82 -7.69 13.98
C ALA A 70 11.05 -8.37 14.58
N VAL A 71 11.18 -9.67 14.35
CA VAL A 71 12.33 -10.45 14.81
C VAL A 71 13.04 -11.00 13.57
N GLN A 72 14.34 -10.71 13.45
CA GLN A 72 15.15 -11.14 12.32
C GLN A 72 16.56 -11.53 12.72
N ARG A 73 17.27 -12.22 11.82
CA ARG A 73 18.72 -12.46 11.93
C ARG A 73 19.48 -11.35 11.22
N ASP A 74 20.60 -10.91 11.79
CA ASP A 74 21.47 -9.90 11.16
C ASP A 74 22.15 -10.44 9.89
N GLU A 75 22.45 -11.74 9.86
CA GLU A 75 23.07 -12.45 8.74
C GLU A 75 22.33 -13.77 8.52
N ILE A 76 21.63 -13.89 7.39
CA ILE A 76 20.79 -15.05 7.07
C ILE A 76 21.63 -16.32 6.87
N ASP A 77 22.82 -16.19 6.27
CA ASP A 77 23.68 -17.33 5.89
C ASP A 77 24.74 -17.69 6.94
N SER A 78 24.82 -16.95 8.06
CA SER A 78 25.83 -17.18 9.09
C SER A 78 25.26 -18.01 10.25
N PRO A 79 25.89 -19.15 10.60
CA PRO A 79 25.45 -19.97 11.73
C PRO A 79 25.65 -19.28 13.09
N VAL A 80 26.40 -18.17 13.16
CA VAL A 80 26.70 -17.40 14.38
C VAL A 80 25.98 -16.04 14.39
N SER A 81 24.89 -15.92 13.64
CA SER A 81 24.16 -14.65 13.51
C SER A 81 23.39 -14.27 14.79
N SER A 82 23.49 -12.99 15.17
CA SER A 82 22.67 -12.36 16.21
C SER A 82 21.22 -12.21 15.75
N THR A 83 20.28 -12.42 16.68
CA THR A 83 18.87 -12.08 16.48
C THR A 83 18.64 -10.63 16.92
N ARG A 84 18.05 -9.84 16.04
CA ARG A 84 17.63 -8.46 16.32
C ARG A 84 16.12 -8.40 16.43
N ILE A 85 15.66 -7.73 17.48
CA ILE A 85 14.27 -7.32 17.64
C ILE A 85 14.19 -5.86 17.20
N LEU A 86 13.31 -5.58 16.26
CA LEU A 86 13.05 -4.25 15.74
C LEU A 86 11.73 -3.74 16.31
N ASP A 87 11.80 -2.56 16.91
CA ASP A 87 10.63 -1.83 17.38
C ASP A 87 9.70 -1.45 16.22
N PRO A 88 8.41 -1.18 16.49
CA PRO A 88 7.44 -0.81 15.45
C PRO A 88 7.96 0.28 14.51
N LEU A 89 8.56 1.34 15.08
CA LEU A 89 9.09 2.49 14.36
C LEU A 89 10.28 2.18 13.44
N SER A 90 10.95 1.05 13.66
CA SER A 90 12.09 0.57 12.86
C SER A 90 11.72 -0.59 11.94
N LEU A 91 10.44 -0.94 11.81
CA LEU A 91 9.99 -2.04 10.96
C LEU A 91 10.44 -1.87 9.50
N SER A 92 10.58 -0.64 8.99
CA SER A 92 11.14 -0.39 7.64
C SER A 92 12.57 -0.89 7.43
N SER A 93 13.34 -1.04 8.51
CA SER A 93 14.70 -1.58 8.43
C SER A 93 14.75 -3.12 8.46
N ALA A 94 13.59 -3.76 8.65
CA ALA A 94 13.49 -5.20 8.68
C ALA A 94 13.67 -5.81 7.29
N SER A 95 14.08 -7.07 7.26
CA SER A 95 14.26 -7.83 6.03
C SER A 95 12.89 -8.04 5.34
N PRO A 96 12.86 -8.14 4.00
CA PRO A 96 11.63 -8.45 3.27
C PRO A 96 10.95 -9.72 3.78
N ASP A 97 11.73 -10.74 4.14
CA ASP A 97 11.23 -12.01 4.66
C ASP A 97 10.51 -11.82 5.99
N THR A 98 11.04 -10.97 6.88
CA THR A 98 10.40 -10.63 8.16
C THR A 98 9.13 -9.80 7.98
N LEU A 99 9.08 -8.93 6.96
CA LEU A 99 7.92 -8.08 6.68
C LEU A 99 6.86 -8.74 5.80
N THR A 100 7.12 -9.93 5.26
CA THR A 100 6.22 -10.63 4.33
C THR A 100 4.77 -10.70 4.82
N PRO A 101 4.47 -11.00 6.11
CA PRO A 101 3.09 -11.01 6.59
C PRO A 101 2.42 -9.64 6.41
N LEU A 102 3.14 -8.55 6.66
CA LEU A 102 2.60 -7.22 6.51
C LEU A 102 2.47 -6.79 5.03
N GLN A 103 3.43 -7.21 4.18
CA GLN A 103 3.39 -6.97 2.74
C GLN A 103 2.16 -7.63 2.08
N CYS A 104 1.84 -8.86 2.50
CA CYS A 104 0.63 -9.56 2.08
C CYS A 104 -0.64 -8.77 2.42
N ILE A 105 -0.71 -8.14 3.60
CA ILE A 105 -1.87 -7.34 4.01
C ILE A 105 -2.00 -6.06 3.19
N MET A 106 -0.87 -5.47 2.78
CA MET A 106 -0.86 -4.31 1.89
C MET A 106 -1.21 -4.62 0.44
N GLY A 107 -1.49 -5.89 0.10
CA GLY A 107 -1.81 -6.30 -1.26
C GLY A 107 -0.59 -6.36 -2.19
N ASN A 108 0.63 -6.38 -1.62
CA ASN A 108 1.88 -6.50 -2.37
C ASN A 108 2.71 -7.73 -1.95
N PRO A 109 2.19 -8.96 -2.13
CA PRO A 109 2.86 -10.18 -1.69
C PRO A 109 4.11 -10.54 -2.52
N LEU A 110 4.43 -9.77 -3.57
CA LEU A 110 5.46 -10.10 -4.57
C LEU A 110 6.57 -9.04 -4.69
N SER A 111 6.62 -8.03 -3.82
CA SER A 111 7.70 -7.05 -3.87
C SER A 111 9.03 -7.68 -3.41
N THR A 112 9.79 -8.22 -4.36
CA THR A 112 11.22 -8.52 -4.21
C THR A 112 12.05 -7.26 -3.97
N GLU A 113 11.48 -6.08 -4.22
CA GLU A 113 12.07 -4.81 -3.82
C GLU A 113 11.92 -4.62 -2.31
N ARG A 114 13.06 -4.56 -1.61
CA ARG A 114 13.13 -4.10 -0.22
C ARG A 114 12.29 -2.84 -0.08
N PHE A 115 11.36 -2.80 0.89
CA PHE A 115 10.81 -1.55 1.43
C PHE A 115 11.97 -0.76 2.03
N SER A 116 12.75 -0.15 1.16
CA SER A 116 13.96 0.57 1.54
C SER A 116 13.51 1.91 2.04
N SER A 117 13.86 2.23 3.29
CA SER A 117 13.71 3.55 3.91
C SER A 117 14.34 4.70 3.09
N ARG A 118 15.06 4.38 2.01
CA ARG A 118 15.72 5.32 1.09
C ARG A 118 14.90 5.69 -0.15
N ARG A 119 13.68 5.16 -0.32
CA ARG A 119 12.75 5.51 -1.41
C ARG A 119 11.47 6.09 -0.84
N PHE A 120 10.90 7.07 -1.53
CA PHE A 120 9.63 7.69 -1.17
C PHE A 120 8.47 6.84 -1.68
N ASN A 121 7.51 6.50 -0.82
CA ASN A 121 6.42 5.59 -1.17
C ASN A 121 5.18 6.37 -1.64
N LEU A 122 4.70 6.14 -2.85
CA LEU A 122 3.50 6.78 -3.37
C LEU A 122 2.34 5.79 -3.42
N VAL A 123 1.37 5.96 -2.53
CA VAL A 123 0.13 5.17 -2.51
C VAL A 123 -0.81 5.72 -3.57
N VAL A 124 -1.28 4.85 -4.46
CA VAL A 124 -2.25 5.19 -5.52
C VAL A 124 -3.59 4.51 -5.28
N ASN A 125 -4.66 5.09 -5.84
CA ASN A 125 -6.05 4.72 -5.57
C ASN A 125 -6.46 3.29 -6.00
N ASP A 126 -5.79 2.70 -6.98
CA ASP A 126 -6.07 1.35 -7.46
C ASP A 126 -4.91 0.74 -8.30
N THR A 127 -5.07 -0.53 -8.69
CA THR A 127 -4.10 -1.27 -9.52
C THR A 127 -3.99 -0.76 -10.96
N GLY A 128 -5.07 -0.25 -11.55
CA GLY A 128 -5.03 0.28 -12.91
C GLY A 128 -4.19 1.56 -12.98
N THR A 129 -4.38 2.46 -12.03
CA THR A 129 -3.56 3.66 -11.85
C THR A 129 -2.10 3.29 -11.62
N PHE A 130 -1.83 2.26 -10.82
CA PHE A 130 -0.47 1.73 -10.65
C PHE A 130 0.17 1.33 -11.99
N TYR A 131 -0.55 0.62 -12.86
CA TYR A 131 0.00 0.22 -14.16
C TYR A 131 0.29 1.42 -15.05
N LEU A 132 -0.64 2.37 -15.14
CA LEU A 132 -0.45 3.56 -15.97
C LEU A 132 0.69 4.42 -15.45
N PHE A 133 0.74 4.70 -14.15
CA PHE A 133 1.81 5.52 -13.57
C PHE A 133 3.17 4.83 -13.69
N SER A 134 3.23 3.49 -13.53
CA SER A 134 4.46 2.73 -13.79
C SER A 134 4.92 2.88 -15.24
N ALA A 135 3.98 2.92 -16.19
CA ALA A 135 4.28 3.12 -17.60
C ALA A 135 4.80 4.55 -17.85
N ILE A 136 4.16 5.56 -17.27
CA ILE A 136 4.57 6.97 -17.36
C ILE A 136 5.99 7.15 -16.80
N LEU A 137 6.27 6.65 -15.60
CA LEU A 137 7.60 6.78 -14.98
C LEU A 137 8.70 6.15 -15.85
N LYS A 138 8.38 5.05 -16.53
CA LYS A 138 9.31 4.38 -17.45
C LYS A 138 9.49 5.15 -18.76
N LEU A 139 8.40 5.65 -19.36
CA LEU A 139 8.42 6.44 -20.60
C LEU A 139 9.18 7.76 -20.43
N MET A 140 8.99 8.41 -19.28
CA MET A 140 9.64 9.68 -18.93
C MET A 140 11.07 9.51 -18.38
N GLU A 141 11.57 8.27 -18.32
CA GLU A 141 12.86 7.91 -17.70
C GLU A 141 13.06 8.56 -16.32
N PHE A 142 12.02 8.56 -15.50
CA PHE A 142 12.00 9.29 -14.24
C PHE A 142 13.06 8.75 -13.27
N LYS A 143 14.07 9.57 -12.97
CA LYS A 143 15.22 9.18 -12.12
C LYS A 143 14.95 9.27 -10.61
N GLY A 144 13.77 9.72 -10.19
CA GLY A 144 13.44 9.83 -8.77
C GLY A 144 13.30 8.46 -8.10
N ARG A 145 13.64 8.39 -6.82
CA ARG A 145 13.53 7.17 -6.01
C ARG A 145 12.13 7.03 -5.43
N ILE A 146 11.14 6.78 -6.29
CA ILE A 146 9.75 6.57 -5.89
C ILE A 146 9.38 5.09 -5.99
N ASN A 147 8.64 4.59 -5.01
CA ASN A 147 8.03 3.28 -5.02
C ASN A 147 6.50 3.44 -5.11
N LEU A 148 5.88 2.95 -6.19
CA LEU A 148 4.43 3.01 -6.35
C LEU A 148 3.78 1.84 -5.60
N ILE A 149 2.78 2.13 -4.77
CA ILE A 149 2.05 1.12 -4.02
C ILE A 149 0.57 1.16 -4.42
N PRO A 150 0.05 0.13 -5.11
CA PRO A 150 -1.37 0.06 -5.44
C PRO A 150 -2.18 -0.20 -4.18
N SER A 151 -3.26 0.56 -3.98
CA SER A 151 -4.31 0.14 -3.06
C SER A 151 -5.28 -0.81 -3.75
N THR A 152 -5.89 -1.71 -2.98
CA THR A 152 -6.91 -2.64 -3.52
C THR A 152 -8.25 -1.93 -3.68
N ASN A 153 -8.53 -0.97 -2.80
CA ASN A 153 -9.62 -0.02 -2.90
C ASN A 153 -9.26 1.27 -2.18
N ILE A 154 -10.02 2.33 -2.45
CA ILE A 154 -9.81 3.64 -1.81
C ILE A 154 -9.95 3.51 -0.28
N SER A 155 -10.85 2.64 0.20
CA SER A 155 -11.06 2.39 1.63
C SER A 155 -9.88 1.73 2.35
N SER A 156 -8.93 1.11 1.64
CA SER A 156 -7.72 0.51 2.23
C SER A 156 -6.59 1.51 2.36
N ILE A 157 -6.70 2.70 1.75
CA ILE A 157 -5.67 3.74 1.82
C ILE A 157 -5.36 4.14 3.27
N PRO A 158 -6.33 4.44 4.16
CA PRO A 158 -6.03 4.76 5.56
C PRO A 158 -5.25 3.67 6.30
N LEU A 159 -5.57 2.40 6.00
CA LEU A 159 -4.87 1.26 6.56
C LEU A 159 -3.40 1.25 6.13
N MET A 160 -3.16 1.44 4.83
CA MET A 160 -1.81 1.47 4.27
C MET A 160 -1.00 2.65 4.81
N CYS A 161 -1.60 3.83 4.95
CA CYS A 161 -0.96 4.99 5.57
C CYS A 161 -0.52 4.68 7.01
N ASN A 162 -1.39 4.06 7.82
CA ASN A 162 -1.04 3.65 9.18
C ASN A 162 0.14 2.68 9.23
N VAL A 163 0.21 1.76 8.26
CA VAL A 163 1.33 0.82 8.13
C VAL A 163 2.63 1.54 7.79
N LEU A 164 2.60 2.39 6.76
CA LEU A 164 3.77 3.15 6.30
C LEU A 164 4.31 4.09 7.39
N MET A 165 3.41 4.79 8.10
CA MET A 165 3.77 5.60 9.27
C MET A 165 4.34 4.77 10.40
N GLY A 166 3.68 3.65 10.73
CA GLY A 166 4.13 2.75 11.78
C GLY A 166 5.57 2.30 11.54
N TRP A 167 5.95 2.12 10.28
CA TRP A 167 7.30 1.72 9.87
C TRP A 167 8.30 2.87 9.75
N GLY A 168 7.88 4.11 9.97
CA GLY A 168 8.72 5.30 9.79
C GLY A 168 9.12 5.53 8.33
N LEU A 169 8.29 5.09 7.36
CA LEU A 169 8.55 5.32 5.94
C LEU A 169 8.04 6.70 5.52
N ASP A 170 8.81 7.37 4.66
CA ASP A 170 8.30 8.54 3.95
C ASP A 170 7.35 8.07 2.84
N PHE A 171 6.13 8.61 2.83
CA PHE A 171 5.12 8.28 1.82
C PHE A 171 4.29 9.49 1.42
N ALA A 172 3.52 9.39 0.35
CA ALA A 172 2.38 10.26 0.06
C ALA A 172 1.25 9.45 -0.55
N VAL A 173 0.04 10.01 -0.55
CA VAL A 173 -1.15 9.44 -1.17
C VAL A 173 -1.55 10.33 -2.33
N LEU A 174 -1.74 9.77 -3.52
CA LEU A 174 -2.24 10.50 -4.69
C LEU A 174 -3.70 10.17 -4.99
N LEU A 175 -4.52 11.22 -5.12
CA LEU A 175 -5.97 11.13 -5.26
C LEU A 175 -6.50 12.01 -6.41
N PHE A 176 -7.57 11.57 -7.09
CA PHE A 176 -8.20 12.27 -8.23
C PHE A 176 -9.44 13.10 -7.86
N ARG A 177 -9.61 13.42 -6.57
CA ARG A 177 -10.62 14.36 -6.03
C ARG A 177 -12.08 13.94 -6.22
N SER A 178 -12.37 12.64 -6.41
CA SER A 178 -13.74 12.14 -6.35
C SER A 178 -14.36 12.37 -4.96
N ALA A 179 -15.69 12.33 -4.84
CA ALA A 179 -16.37 12.54 -3.55
C ALA A 179 -15.86 11.59 -2.45
N ARG A 180 -15.61 10.32 -2.80
CA ARG A 180 -15.07 9.32 -1.86
C ARG A 180 -13.60 9.58 -1.51
N GLU A 181 -12.77 9.96 -2.48
CA GLU A 181 -11.37 10.31 -2.21
C GLU A 181 -11.24 11.59 -1.38
N ASN A 182 -12.11 12.58 -1.59
CA ASN A 182 -12.13 13.78 -0.77
C ASN A 182 -12.52 13.47 0.68
N GLN A 183 -13.52 12.61 0.89
CA GLN A 183 -13.89 12.13 2.22
C GLN A 183 -12.68 11.50 2.91
N ILE A 184 -12.01 10.57 2.22
CA ILE A 184 -10.84 9.88 2.76
C ILE A 184 -9.68 10.85 3.01
N ALA A 185 -9.46 11.84 2.14
CA ALA A 185 -8.45 12.85 2.37
C ALA A 185 -8.71 13.65 3.67
N GLU A 186 -9.96 13.97 3.98
CA GLU A 186 -10.33 14.65 5.23
C GLU A 186 -10.25 13.70 6.45
N ASP A 187 -10.63 12.43 6.28
CA ASP A 187 -10.49 11.40 7.33
C ASP A 187 -9.01 11.15 7.68
N LEU A 188 -8.13 11.11 6.67
CA LEU A 188 -6.69 11.01 6.85
C LEU A 188 -6.14 12.25 7.58
N LYS A 189 -6.54 13.47 7.20
CA LYS A 189 -6.12 14.70 7.91
C LYS A 189 -6.50 14.70 9.38
N SER A 190 -7.72 14.28 9.69
CA SER A 190 -8.24 14.29 11.06
C SER A 190 -7.70 13.16 11.95
N THR A 191 -7.53 11.96 11.39
CA THR A 191 -7.16 10.77 12.18
C THR A 191 -5.65 10.55 12.27
N ILE A 192 -4.95 10.87 11.20
CA ILE A 192 -3.54 10.49 11.00
C ILE A 192 -2.61 11.70 11.16
N PHE A 193 -2.98 12.88 10.68
CA PHE A 193 -2.07 14.03 10.57
C PHE A 193 -2.27 15.13 11.63
N SER A 194 -3.08 14.88 12.66
CA SER A 194 -3.32 15.84 13.76
C SER A 194 -2.24 15.80 14.87
N THR A 195 -1.30 14.84 14.82
CA THR A 195 -0.33 14.60 15.92
C THR A 195 1.00 15.32 15.73
N ASP A 196 1.42 15.59 14.48
CA ASP A 196 2.65 16.32 14.17
C ASP A 196 2.34 17.39 13.11
N GLY A 197 2.74 18.64 13.36
CA GLY A 197 2.43 19.83 12.54
C GLY A 197 3.02 19.87 11.12
N THR A 198 3.20 18.72 10.47
CA THR A 198 3.63 18.50 9.08
C THR A 198 2.43 18.06 8.20
N SER A 199 1.24 18.55 8.50
CA SER A 199 -0.05 18.07 7.97
C SER A 199 -0.31 18.34 6.48
N GLY A 200 0.60 18.98 5.76
CA GLY A 200 0.40 19.44 4.37
C GLY A 200 1.04 18.60 3.27
N GLU A 201 2.06 17.79 3.56
CA GLU A 201 2.97 17.25 2.53
C GLU A 201 2.62 15.82 2.07
N PHE A 202 1.61 15.19 2.66
CA PHE A 202 1.34 13.75 2.48
C PHE A 202 0.19 13.41 1.52
N ILE A 203 -0.67 14.36 1.16
CA ILE A 203 -1.79 14.11 0.23
C ILE A 203 -1.59 14.95 -1.03
N LEU A 204 -1.28 14.26 -2.13
CA LEU A 204 -1.21 14.84 -3.46
C LEU A 204 -2.58 14.75 -4.12
N ARG A 205 -3.02 15.87 -4.70
CA ARG A 205 -4.27 15.93 -5.45
C ARG A 205 -3.93 16.20 -6.91
N MET A 206 -4.43 15.35 -7.78
CA MET A 206 -4.37 15.61 -9.22
C MET A 206 -5.22 16.86 -9.56
N PRO A 207 -4.88 17.58 -10.64
CA PRO A 207 -5.71 18.66 -11.15
C PRO A 207 -7.15 18.22 -11.37
N SER A 208 -8.09 19.15 -11.24
CA SER A 208 -9.53 18.87 -11.33
C SER A 208 -9.99 18.37 -12.71
N ASP A 209 -9.15 18.56 -13.72
CA ASP A 209 -9.46 18.20 -15.10
C ASP A 209 -9.34 16.68 -15.35
N PHE A 210 -8.67 15.97 -14.44
CA PHE A 210 -8.49 14.51 -14.51
C PHE A 210 -9.37 13.81 -13.49
N LEU A 211 -10.31 12.98 -13.95
CA LEU A 211 -11.19 12.21 -13.07
C LEU A 211 -10.53 10.91 -12.61
N ASN A 212 -9.64 10.34 -13.43
CA ASN A 212 -8.82 9.19 -13.08
C ASN A 212 -7.52 9.15 -13.91
N SER A 213 -6.68 8.14 -13.67
CA SER A 213 -5.33 8.06 -14.26
C SER A 213 -5.33 8.09 -15.79
N GLU A 214 -6.26 7.39 -16.43
CA GLU A 214 -6.36 7.25 -17.89
C GLU A 214 -6.73 8.55 -18.60
N ASP A 215 -7.22 9.56 -17.86
CA ASP A 215 -7.48 10.89 -18.41
C ASP A 215 -6.18 11.68 -18.65
N LEU A 216 -5.03 11.21 -18.16
CA LEU A 216 -3.72 11.78 -18.51
C LEU A 216 -3.32 11.50 -19.96
N LEU A 217 -3.89 10.47 -20.57
CA LEU A 217 -3.72 10.19 -21.99
C LEU A 217 -4.64 11.11 -22.79
N SER A 218 -4.17 11.66 -23.89
CA SER A 218 -5.07 12.30 -24.85
C SER A 218 -6.11 11.30 -25.36
N THR A 219 -7.21 11.81 -25.92
CA THR A 219 -8.23 10.94 -26.51
C THR A 219 -7.67 10.13 -27.69
N LEU A 220 -6.69 10.67 -28.41
CA LEU A 220 -6.07 10.02 -29.56
C LEU A 220 -5.17 8.86 -29.12
N ASP A 221 -4.31 9.08 -28.14
CA ASP A 221 -3.39 8.07 -27.63
C ASP A 221 -4.11 7.00 -26.83
N PHE A 222 -5.13 7.38 -26.06
CA PHE A 222 -6.02 6.43 -25.41
C PHE A 222 -6.66 5.48 -26.43
N LYS A 223 -7.17 6.02 -27.54
CA LYS A 223 -7.77 5.22 -28.61
C LYS A 223 -6.76 4.31 -29.31
N ASN A 224 -5.57 4.81 -29.63
CA ASN A 224 -4.58 4.10 -30.42
C ASN A 224 -3.82 3.05 -29.60
N HIS A 225 -3.43 3.39 -28.37
CA HIS A 225 -2.54 2.58 -27.55
C HIS A 225 -3.28 1.75 -26.49
N ILE A 226 -4.41 2.24 -25.96
CA ILE A 226 -5.22 1.49 -24.98
C ILE A 226 -6.29 0.66 -25.68
N LEU A 227 -7.19 1.31 -26.42
CA LEU A 227 -8.35 0.61 -27.04
C LEU A 227 -8.02 -0.11 -28.34
N ARG A 228 -7.00 0.36 -29.07
CA ARG A 228 -6.59 -0.14 -30.40
C ARG A 228 -7.76 -0.25 -31.39
N SER A 229 -8.71 0.66 -31.31
CA SER A 229 -9.96 0.60 -32.08
C SER A 229 -10.37 1.98 -32.60
N ARG A 230 -11.10 2.00 -33.72
CA ARG A 230 -11.56 3.25 -34.34
C ARG A 230 -12.91 3.69 -33.75
N VAL A 231 -12.89 4.26 -32.55
CA VAL A 231 -14.10 4.82 -31.90
C VAL A 231 -13.99 6.34 -31.77
N GLY A 232 -15.12 7.03 -31.76
CA GLY A 232 -15.22 8.45 -31.40
C GLY A 232 -15.53 8.56 -29.91
N ILE A 233 -14.68 9.25 -29.16
CA ILE A 233 -14.83 9.46 -27.72
C ILE A 233 -15.06 10.96 -27.52
N THR A 234 -16.16 11.31 -26.86
CA THR A 234 -16.55 12.70 -26.59
C THR A 234 -16.65 13.00 -25.09
N VAL A 235 -16.27 12.02 -24.26
CA VAL A 235 -16.27 12.06 -22.80
C VAL A 235 -14.86 11.76 -22.30
N PRO A 236 -14.50 12.08 -21.05
CA PRO A 236 -13.21 11.68 -20.48
C PRO A 236 -12.96 10.16 -20.62
N ASN A 237 -11.70 9.77 -20.80
CA ASN A 237 -11.31 8.37 -21.04
C ASN A 237 -11.80 7.44 -19.92
N SER A 238 -11.71 7.89 -18.68
CA SER A 238 -12.19 7.18 -17.49
C SER A 238 -13.70 6.89 -17.52
N VAL A 239 -14.49 7.90 -17.93
CA VAL A 239 -15.94 7.79 -18.11
C VAL A 239 -16.24 6.80 -19.24
N TYR A 240 -15.52 6.89 -20.36
CA TYR A 240 -15.70 5.98 -21.49
C TYR A 240 -15.45 4.51 -21.10
N ILE A 241 -14.37 4.22 -20.35
CA ILE A 241 -14.09 2.87 -19.85
C ILE A 241 -15.26 2.35 -19.00
N HIS A 242 -15.74 3.19 -18.09
CA HIS A 242 -16.80 2.82 -17.16
C HIS A 242 -18.14 2.55 -17.88
N GLU A 243 -18.57 3.45 -18.77
CA GLU A 243 -19.84 3.33 -19.50
C GLU A 243 -19.86 2.13 -20.46
N ASN A 244 -18.71 1.76 -21.02
CA ASN A 244 -18.58 0.62 -21.94
C ASN A 244 -18.19 -0.69 -21.25
N TYR A 245 -18.15 -0.73 -19.91
CA TYR A 245 -17.80 -1.92 -19.11
C TYR A 245 -16.46 -2.55 -19.52
N LEU A 246 -15.49 -1.72 -19.90
CA LEU A 246 -14.20 -2.20 -20.37
C LEU A 246 -13.33 -2.67 -19.19
N PRO A 247 -12.52 -3.74 -19.37
CA PRO A 247 -11.68 -4.27 -18.31
C PRO A 247 -10.46 -3.38 -18.07
N ARG A 248 -10.66 -2.27 -17.32
CA ARG A 248 -9.68 -1.21 -17.07
C ARG A 248 -8.29 -1.72 -16.71
N ASN A 249 -8.18 -2.56 -15.67
CA ASN A 249 -6.90 -3.06 -15.19
C ASN A 249 -6.16 -3.88 -16.24
N PHE A 250 -6.88 -4.68 -17.04
CA PHE A 250 -6.30 -5.47 -18.12
C PHE A 250 -5.73 -4.54 -19.21
N LEU A 251 -6.51 -3.56 -19.65
CA LEU A 251 -6.09 -2.59 -20.67
C LEU A 251 -4.82 -1.82 -20.25
N LEU A 252 -4.80 -1.30 -19.02
CA LEU A 252 -3.65 -0.56 -18.50
C LEU A 252 -2.43 -1.45 -18.23
N SER A 253 -2.64 -2.72 -17.84
CA SER A 253 -1.54 -3.69 -17.72
C SER A 253 -0.91 -4.03 -19.07
N GLN A 254 -1.72 -4.10 -20.14
CA GLN A 254 -1.23 -4.33 -21.49
C GLN A 254 -0.42 -3.15 -22.00
N PHE A 255 -0.87 -1.93 -21.73
CA PHE A 255 -0.13 -0.71 -22.02
C PHE A 255 1.24 -0.70 -21.33
N LEU A 256 1.28 -0.98 -20.03
CA LEU A 256 2.55 -1.12 -19.30
C LEU A 256 3.44 -2.22 -19.91
N SER A 257 2.86 -3.34 -20.33
CA SER A 257 3.61 -4.42 -21.00
C SER A 257 4.20 -3.96 -22.33
N ASP A 258 3.49 -3.15 -23.12
CA ASP A 258 3.99 -2.63 -24.39
C ASP A 258 5.17 -1.68 -24.17
N VAL A 259 5.04 -0.75 -23.23
CA VAL A 259 6.13 0.13 -22.77
C VAL A 259 7.32 -0.69 -22.27
N ASN A 260 7.06 -1.72 -21.47
CA ASN A 260 8.11 -2.58 -20.93
C ASN A 260 8.89 -3.33 -22.02
N SER A 261 8.19 -3.76 -23.07
CA SER A 261 8.78 -4.43 -24.23
C SER A 261 9.42 -3.48 -25.25
N GLY A 262 9.34 -2.17 -25.05
CA GLY A 262 9.83 -1.15 -25.99
C GLY A 262 9.01 -1.03 -27.27
N ARG A 263 7.80 -1.61 -27.31
CA ARG A 263 6.84 -1.49 -28.43
C ARG A 263 6.19 -0.12 -28.51
N LEU A 264 6.15 0.59 -27.38
CA LEU A 264 5.70 1.97 -27.28
C LEU A 264 6.83 2.80 -26.67
N LYS A 265 7.17 3.91 -27.32
CA LYS A 265 8.21 4.85 -26.89
C LYS A 265 7.61 6.23 -26.70
N PHE A 266 8.36 7.08 -26.01
CA PHE A 266 8.04 8.50 -25.82
C PHE A 266 7.70 9.21 -27.14
N SER A 267 8.41 8.89 -28.22
CA SER A 267 8.22 9.50 -29.55
C SER A 267 6.90 9.10 -30.24
N ASP A 268 6.22 8.08 -29.74
CA ASP A 268 5.01 7.55 -30.36
C ASP A 268 3.74 8.21 -29.79
N LEU A 269 3.89 9.00 -28.72
CA LEU A 269 2.82 9.72 -28.03
C LEU A 269 2.66 11.14 -28.56
N ASP A 270 1.46 11.68 -28.43
CA ASP A 270 1.16 13.05 -28.82
C ASP A 270 1.57 14.09 -27.77
N GLU A 271 1.59 15.36 -28.19
CA GLU A 271 2.06 16.48 -27.38
C GLU A 271 1.22 16.65 -26.10
N GLU A 272 -0.11 16.53 -26.19
CA GLU A 272 -1.02 16.63 -25.05
C GLU A 272 -0.72 15.56 -23.98
N THR A 273 -0.53 14.31 -24.39
CA THR A 273 -0.18 13.22 -23.47
C THR A 273 1.18 13.47 -22.80
N LEU A 274 2.16 13.94 -23.56
CA LEU A 274 3.50 14.21 -23.05
C LEU A 274 3.50 15.38 -22.05
N GLU A 275 2.76 16.46 -22.31
CA GLU A 275 2.58 17.57 -21.38
C GLU A 275 1.92 17.11 -20.06
N ASN A 276 0.88 16.28 -20.15
CA ASN A 276 0.22 15.71 -18.97
C ASN A 276 1.16 14.80 -18.16
N PHE A 277 2.00 14.02 -18.84
CA PHE A 277 3.00 13.17 -18.20
C PHE A 277 4.10 14.00 -17.54
N GLU A 278 4.56 15.07 -18.17
CA GLU A 278 5.54 16.00 -17.60
C GLU A 278 4.98 16.67 -16.34
N MET A 279 3.76 17.21 -16.40
CA MET A 279 3.05 17.77 -15.24
C MET A 279 2.99 16.77 -14.08
N PHE A 280 2.63 15.50 -14.34
CA PHE A 280 2.62 14.47 -13.32
C PHE A 280 4.02 14.25 -12.72
N THR A 281 5.05 14.14 -13.56
CA THR A 281 6.42 13.98 -13.06
C THR A 281 6.92 15.20 -12.28
N ASP A 282 6.46 16.40 -12.59
CA ASP A 282 6.80 17.61 -11.86
C ASP A 282 6.11 17.68 -10.49
N ILE A 283 4.86 17.22 -10.38
CA ILE A 283 4.20 16.99 -9.08
C ILE A 283 5.07 16.04 -8.23
N LEU A 284 5.58 14.97 -8.85
CA LEU A 284 6.47 14.01 -8.17
C LEU A 284 7.86 14.58 -7.84
N ARG A 285 8.40 15.51 -8.63
CA ARG A 285 9.64 16.24 -8.30
C ARG A 285 9.43 17.25 -7.19
N GLY A 286 8.23 17.83 -7.11
CA GLY A 286 7.79 18.74 -6.05
C GLY A 286 7.76 18.08 -4.68
N LEU A 287 7.65 16.74 -4.62
CA LEU A 287 7.86 15.92 -3.43
C LEU A 287 9.34 15.88 -2.97
N LYS A 288 10.09 16.99 -3.07
CA LYS A 288 11.43 17.06 -2.48
C LYS A 288 11.31 16.75 -0.98
N LEU A 289 11.58 15.49 -0.63
CA LEU A 289 12.73 15.00 0.15
C LEU A 289 13.38 16.09 1.02
N ASN A 290 12.57 16.82 1.80
CA ASN A 290 12.97 17.87 2.74
C ASN A 290 13.62 17.27 4.00
N ARG A 291 14.53 16.32 3.80
CA ARG A 291 15.37 15.75 4.85
C ARG A 291 16.79 15.62 4.30
N ASN A 292 17.49 16.76 4.33
CA ASN A 292 18.93 16.76 4.55
C ASN A 292 19.19 16.35 6.00
#